data_AF-A0A5F0LXI1-F1
#
_entry.id   AF-A0A5F0LXI1-F1
#
_cell.length_a   1.000
_cell.length_b   1.000
_cell.length_c   1.000
_cell.angle_alpha   90.00
_cell.angle_beta   90.00
_cell.angle_gamma   90.00
#
_symmetry.space_group_name_H-M   'P 1'
#
loop_
_entity.id
_entity.type
_entity.pdbx_description
1 polymer ?
#
loop_
_entity_poly.entity_id
_entity_poly.type
_entity_poly.pdbx_seq_one_letter_code
_entity_poly.pdbx_strand_id
1 'polypeptide(L)' 'MKKTASTATIEYVPCVLKLDKHKFACYVEQFIGKVPPLDMTPSGVRIVSKRKKAWRAAVAMARLCSSKSKQR' A
#
# COMPACT_ATOMS: atom_id res chain seq x y z
N MET A 1 15.72 15.93 28.95
CA MET A 1 15.84 14.87 27.93
C MET A 1 14.73 15.05 26.89
N LYS A 2 15.03 15.57 25.69
CA LYS A 2 14.04 15.72 24.61
C LYS A 2 13.91 14.36 23.91
N LYS A 3 12.81 13.63 24.13
CA LYS A 3 12.47 12.44 23.35
C LYS A 3 12.10 12.90 21.94
N THR A 4 13.07 12.92 21.03
CA THR A 4 12.77 13.03 19.59
C THR A 4 12.03 11.76 19.21
N ALA A 5 10.72 11.88 18.95
CA ALA A 5 9.93 10.80 18.40
C ALA A 5 10.63 10.30 17.13
N SER A 6 11.10 9.05 17.14
CA SER A 6 11.65 8.41 15.95
C SER A 6 10.57 8.44 14.88
N THR A 7 10.78 9.19 13.79
CA THR A 7 9.89 9.22 12.63
C THR A 7 9.63 7.79 12.21
N ALA A 8 8.43 7.27 12.49
CA ALA A 8 8.13 5.88 12.24
C ALA A 8 8.20 5.65 10.72
N THR A 9 9.07 4.75 10.28
CA THR A 9 9.22 4.44 8.86
C THR A 9 7.90 3.83 8.37
N ILE A 10 7.22 4.58 7.51
CA ILE A 10 6.00 4.13 6.83
C ILE A 10 6.42 3.39 5.57
N GLU A 11 6.13 2.09 5.53
CA GLU A 11 6.34 1.25 4.35
C GLU A 11 5.00 1.03 3.63
N TYR A 12 5.04 1.04 2.29
CA TYR A 12 3.87 0.81 1.45
C TYR A 12 4.08 -0.47 0.63
N VAL A 13 3.33 -1.52 0.98
CA VAL A 13 3.45 -2.84 0.36
C VAL A 13 2.37 -3.01 -0.71
N PRO A 14 2.75 -3.28 -1.98
CA PRO A 14 1.80 -3.52 -3.05
C PRO A 14 1.19 -4.93 -2.92
N CYS A 15 -0.14 -5.00 -2.90
CA CYS A 15 -0.88 -6.24 -2.73
C CYS A 15 -1.79 -6.53 -3.92
N VAL A 16 -1.93 -7.83 -4.26
CA VAL A 16 -2.84 -8.32 -5.30
C VAL A 16 -3.60 -9.53 -4.78
N LEU A 17 -4.93 -9.45 -4.79
CA LEU A 17 -5.82 -10.55 -4.42
C LEU A 17 -6.59 -11.02 -5.65
N LYS A 18 -6.62 -12.34 -5.89
CA LYS A 18 -7.49 -12.92 -6.92
C LYS A 18 -8.90 -13.01 -6.37
N LEU A 19 -9.85 -12.35 -7.02
CA LEU A 19 -11.27 -12.40 -6.67
C LEU A 19 -12.01 -13.47 -7.48
N ASP A 20 -11.66 -13.59 -8.76
CA ASP A 20 -12.34 -14.47 -9.72
C ASP A 20 -11.36 -14.89 -10.84
N LYS A 21 -11.79 -15.71 -11.81
CA LYS A 21 -10.99 -16.18 -12.96
C LYS A 21 -10.31 -15.03 -13.70
N HIS A 22 -11.02 -13.92 -13.89
CA HIS A 22 -10.54 -12.73 -14.59
C HIS A 22 -10.74 -11.46 -13.78
N LYS A 23 -10.69 -11.54 -12.45
CA LYS A 23 -10.78 -10.35 -11.57
C LYS A 23 -9.72 -10.43 -10.50
N PHE A 24 -8.92 -9.37 -10.43
CA PHE A 24 -7.86 -9.20 -9.46
C PHE A 24 -8.03 -7.84 -8.79
N ALA A 25 -8.15 -7.81 -7.48
CA ALA A 25 -8.03 -6.60 -6.70
C ALA A 25 -6.54 -6.25 -6.55
N CYS A 26 -6.19 -4.99 -6.72
CA CYS A 26 -4.88 -4.45 -6.37
C CYS A 26 -5.07 -3.27 -5.42
N TYR A 27 -4.28 -3.25 -4.36
CA TYR A 27 -4.33 -2.28 -3.26
C TYR A 27 -2.93 -2.11 -2.67
N VAL A 28 -2.79 -1.19 -1.73
CA VAL A 28 -1.55 -0.94 -1.00
C VAL A 28 -1.84 -1.01 0.49
N GLU A 29 -1.03 -1.79 1.18
CA GLU A 29 -1.01 -1.86 2.64
C GLU A 29 0.08 -0.95 3.19
N GLN A 30 -0.25 -0.20 4.23
CA GLN A 30 0.68 0.64 4.97
C GLN A 30 1.21 -0.15 6.17
N PHE A 31 2.52 -0.10 6.43
CA PHE A 31 3.13 -0.69 7.62
C PHE A 31 3.89 0.40 8.38
N ILE A 32 3.76 0.42 9.70
CA ILE A 32 4.49 1.33 10.58
C ILE A 32 5.45 0.48 11.40
N GLY A 33 6.75 0.58 11.12
CA GLY A 33 7.77 -0.16 11.87
C GLY A 33 7.54 -1.68 11.94
N LYS A 34 7.00 -2.27 10.86
CA LYS A 34 6.61 -3.70 10.68
C LYS A 34 5.23 -4.12 11.20
N VAL A 35 4.43 -3.20 11.73
CA VAL A 35 3.07 -3.51 12.21
C VAL A 35 2.04 -2.95 11.22
N PRO A 36 1.03 -3.74 10.80
CA PRO A 36 -0.11 -3.19 10.08
C PRO A 36 -0.91 -2.27 11.02
N PRO A 37 -1.25 -1.03 10.63
CA PRO A 37 -2.11 -0.15 11.41
C PRO A 37 -3.45 -0.83 11.71
N LEU A 38 -3.96 -0.66 12.94
CA LEU A 38 -5.29 -1.18 13.32
C LEU A 38 -6.41 -0.60 12.43
N ASP A 39 -6.28 0.65 11.99
CA ASP A 39 -7.26 1.35 11.16
C ASP A 39 -6.79 1.49 9.70
N MET A 40 -6.45 0.37 9.06
CA MET A 40 -6.16 0.38 7.63
C MET A 40 -7.43 0.48 6.80
N THR A 41 -7.80 1.71 6.44
CA THR A 41 -8.58 1.90 5.22
C THR A 41 -7.66 1.59 4.03
N PRO A 42 -7.92 0.53 3.23
CA PRO A 42 -7.11 0.25 2.07
C PRO A 42 -7.11 1.49 1.17
N SER A 43 -5.92 2.02 0.89
CA SER A 43 -5.75 3.24 0.12
C SER A 43 -6.08 2.97 -1.36
N GLY A 44 -7.38 3.00 -1.68
CA GLY A 44 -7.91 2.78 -3.01
C GLY A 44 -7.73 1.33 -3.50
N VAL A 45 -8.82 0.57 -3.52
CA VAL A 45 -8.84 -0.73 -4.21
C VAL A 45 -9.17 -0.50 -5.68
N ARG A 46 -8.38 -1.10 -6.59
CA ARG A 46 -8.71 -1.15 -8.02
C ARG A 46 -8.90 -2.60 -8.46
N ILE A 47 -9.90 -2.84 -9.30
CA ILE A 47 -10.14 -4.15 -9.89
C ILE A 47 -9.66 -4.15 -11.33
N VAL A 48 -8.89 -5.16 -11.72
CA VAL A 48 -8.42 -5.35 -13.09
C VAL A 48 -8.54 -6.80 -13.53
N SER A 49 -8.57 -7.02 -14.85
CA SER A 49 -8.83 -8.35 -15.41
C SER A 49 -7.60 -9.26 -15.60
N LYS A 50 -6.39 -8.71 -15.46
CA LYS A 50 -5.13 -9.43 -15.69
C LYS A 50 -4.20 -9.32 -14.48
N ARG A 51 -3.69 -10.45 -13.99
CA ARG A 51 -2.77 -10.52 -12.84
C ARG A 51 -1.53 -9.62 -12.99
N LYS A 52 -0.88 -9.66 -14.17
CA LYS A 52 0.31 -8.81 -14.46
C LYS A 52 -0.03 -7.32 -14.43
N LYS A 53 -1.24 -6.94 -14.87
CA LYS A 53 -1.73 -5.55 -14.80
C LYS A 53 -2.02 -5.15 -13.36
N ALA A 54 -2.58 -6.05 -12.55
CA ALA A 54 -2.86 -5.82 -11.13
C ALA A 54 -1.57 -5.52 -10.35
N TRP A 55 -0.53 -6.33 -10.59
CA TRP A 55 0.78 -6.12 -9.94
C TRP A 55 1.39 -4.77 -10.29
N ARG A 56 1.43 -4.42 -11.58
CA ARG A 56 1.94 -3.11 -12.02
C ARG A 56 1.14 -1.94 -11.42
N ALA A 57 -0.18 -2.08 -11.31
CA ALA A 57 -1.03 -1.08 -10.68
C ALA A 57 -0.75 -0.93 -9.18
N ALA A 58 -0.65 -2.05 -8.44
CA ALA A 58 -0.31 -2.04 -7.01
C ALA A 58 1.05 -1.36 -6.76
N VAL A 59 2.08 -1.70 -7.55
CA VAL A 59 3.41 -1.10 -7.44
C VAL A 59 3.38 0.41 -7.74
N ALA A 60 2.64 0.82 -8.78
CA ALA A 60 2.48 2.25 -9.08
C ALA A 60 1.78 3.00 -7.95
N MET A 61 0.74 2.40 -7.35
CA MET A 61 0.04 2.96 -6.20
C MET A 61 0.97 3.09 -4.98
N ALA A 62 1.76 2.07 -4.67
CA ALA A 62 2.69 2.09 -3.54
C ALA A 62 3.75 3.21 -3.70
N ARG A 63 4.25 3.42 -4.92
CA ARG A 63 5.17 4.53 -5.23
C ARG A 63 4.53 5.89 -5.00
N LEU A 64 3.29 6.08 -5.46
CA LEU A 64 2.57 7.34 -5.26
C LEU A 64 2.31 7.62 -3.78
N CYS A 65 1.98 6.61 -2.99
CA CYS A 65 1.81 6.75 -1.53
C CYS A 65 3.14 7.10 -0.84
N SER A 66 4.24 6.47 -1.24
CA SER A 66 5.59 6.78 -0.72
C SER A 66 6.06 8.19 -1.06
N SER A 67 5.73 8.71 -2.26
CA SER A 67 6.06 10.09 -2.62
C SER A 67 5.27 11.12 -1.80
N LYS A 68 3.99 10.84 -1.51
CA LYS A 68 3.15 11.72 -0.69
C LYS A 68 3.56 11.74 0.78
N SER A 69 3.99 10.60 1.35
CA SER A 69 4.42 10.56 2.75
C SER A 69 5.71 11.33 3.00
N LYS A 70 6.55 11.53 1.97
CA LYS A 70 7.80 12.30 2.06
C LYS A 70 7.61 13.81 1.98
N GLN A 71 6.42 14.28 1.59
CA GLN A 71 6.08 15.70 1.45
C GLN A 71 5.28 16.26 2.63
N ARG A 72 4.91 15.43 3.63
CA ARG A 72 4.21 15.84 4.86
C ARG A 72 5.19 15.89 6.02
#